data_AF-A0A6V7Y3L4-F1
#
_entry.id   AF-A0A6V7Y3L4-F1
#
_cell.length_a   1.000
_cell.length_b   1.000
_cell.length_c   1.000
_cell.angle_alpha   90.00
_cell.angle_beta   90.00
_cell.angle_gamma   90.00
#
_symmetry.space_group_name_H-M   'P 1'
#
loop_
_entity.id
_entity.type
_entity.pdbx_description
1 polymer ?
#
loop_
_entity_poly.entity_id
_entity_poly.type
_entity_poly.pdbx_seq_one_letter_code
_entity_poly.pdbx_strand_id
1 'polypeptide(L)'
;MDKARLAFERALQLDSKNVPSIVALAVLDLNIGTPEGIRSGIQALGLAYHHEPENPMVLNHLANHFFYKQDVDKTFNLAQVAHQLADNDLMRAESMYHMARCYHKKLDYQHAFQFYYQATTLCHLKFVLPYYGLGLIIYIEKTTKM
;
A
#
# COMPACT_ATOMS: atom_id res chain seq x y z
N MET A 1 7.07 -6.18 -19.25
CA MET A 1 6.45 -6.95 -18.16
C MET A 1 6.73 -8.45 -18.30
N ASP A 2 6.75 -8.99 -19.51
CA ASP A 2 6.84 -10.44 -19.76
C ASP A 2 8.09 -11.11 -19.16
N LYS A 3 9.27 -10.47 -19.25
CA LYS A 3 10.49 -11.02 -18.64
C LYS A 3 10.43 -11.07 -17.11
N ALA A 4 9.80 -10.09 -16.47
CA ALA A 4 9.65 -10.07 -15.01
C ALA A 4 8.68 -11.17 -14.56
N ARG A 5 7.56 -11.33 -15.27
CA ARG A 5 6.61 -12.42 -15.02
C ARG A 5 7.29 -13.79 -15.11
N LEU A 6 8.01 -14.07 -16.20
CA LEU A 6 8.74 -15.34 -16.38
C LEU A 6 9.75 -15.60 -15.25
N ALA A 7 10.43 -14.56 -14.76
CA ALA A 7 11.38 -14.70 -13.65
C ALA A 7 10.69 -15.06 -12.32
N PHE A 8 9.59 -14.39 -11.98
CA PHE A 8 8.83 -14.68 -10.76
C PHE A 8 8.10 -16.03 -10.85
N GLU A 9 7.57 -16.40 -12.00
CA GLU A 9 7.01 -17.74 -12.24
C GLU A 9 8.09 -18.82 -12.07
N ARG A 10 9.31 -18.58 -12.57
CA ARG A 10 10.41 -19.50 -12.37
C ARG A 10 10.79 -19.63 -10.89
N ALA A 11 10.78 -18.54 -10.14
CA ALA A 11 11.02 -18.57 -8.70
C ALA A 11 9.94 -19.41 -7.98
N LEU A 12 8.66 -19.28 -8.36
CA LEU A 12 7.58 -20.08 -7.80
C LEU A 12 7.64 -21.57 -8.17
N GLN A 13 8.20 -21.91 -9.32
CA GLN A 13 8.46 -23.32 -9.66
C GLN A 13 9.52 -23.95 -8.76
N LEU A 14 10.48 -23.17 -8.27
CA LEU A 14 11.52 -23.63 -7.35
C LEU A 14 11.02 -23.63 -5.91
N ASP A 15 10.27 -22.60 -5.53
CA ASP A 15 9.64 -22.46 -4.22
C ASP A 15 8.22 -21.90 -4.37
N SER A 16 7.25 -22.82 -4.32
CA SER A 16 5.82 -22.49 -4.44
C SER A 16 5.28 -21.53 -3.37
N LYS A 17 6.00 -21.33 -2.26
CA LYS A 17 5.61 -20.45 -1.16
C LYS A 17 6.39 -19.14 -1.13
N ASN A 18 7.15 -18.82 -2.19
CA ASN A 18 7.96 -17.60 -2.24
C ASN A 18 7.08 -16.34 -2.28
N VAL A 19 6.77 -15.79 -1.11
CA VAL A 19 5.87 -14.64 -0.93
C VAL A 19 6.27 -13.42 -1.78
N PRO A 20 7.55 -13.00 -1.86
CA PRO A 20 7.93 -11.87 -2.72
C PRO A 20 7.55 -12.08 -4.19
N SER A 21 7.71 -13.30 -4.72
CA SER A 21 7.32 -13.61 -6.11
C SER A 21 5.81 -13.63 -6.29
N ILE A 22 5.05 -14.16 -5.32
CA ILE A 22 3.58 -14.13 -5.35
C ILE A 22 3.09 -12.67 -5.37
N VAL A 23 3.62 -11.83 -4.48
CA VAL A 23 3.26 -10.40 -4.41
C VAL A 23 3.64 -9.67 -5.68
N ALA A 24 4.82 -9.92 -6.24
CA ALA A 24 5.25 -9.28 -7.48
C ALA A 24 4.33 -9.64 -8.66
N LEU A 25 3.96 -10.91 -8.81
CA LEU A 25 2.98 -11.32 -9.81
C LEU A 25 1.60 -10.70 -9.56
N ALA A 26 1.18 -10.61 -8.29
CA ALA A 26 -0.06 -9.94 -7.93
C ALA A 26 -0.07 -8.48 -8.38
N VAL A 27 1.01 -7.73 -8.12
CA VAL A 27 1.15 -6.34 -8.54
C VAL A 27 1.16 -6.22 -10.07
N LEU A 28 1.81 -7.15 -10.78
CA LEU A 28 1.75 -7.18 -12.25
C LEU A 28 0.31 -7.37 -12.75
N ASP A 29 -0.46 -8.27 -12.14
CA ASP A 29 -1.86 -8.52 -12.50
C ASP A 29 -2.77 -7.31 -12.17
N LEU A 30 -2.57 -6.68 -11.01
CA LEU A 30 -3.29 -5.46 -10.62
C LEU A 30 -3.05 -4.33 -11.62
N ASN A 31 -1.81 -4.20 -12.13
CA ASN A 31 -1.42 -3.16 -13.09
C ASN A 31 -1.97 -3.38 -14.51
N ILE A 32 -2.50 -4.57 -14.83
CA ILE A 32 -3.23 -4.80 -16.08
C ILE A 32 -4.53 -3.96 -16.11
N GLY A 33 -5.13 -3.73 -14.93
CA GLY A 33 -6.33 -2.89 -14.80
C GLY A 33 -7.62 -3.52 -15.32
N THR A 34 -7.60 -4.78 -15.77
CA THR A 34 -8.81 -5.53 -16.14
C THR A 34 -9.49 -6.11 -14.89
N PRO A 35 -10.81 -6.35 -14.91
CA PRO A 35 -11.51 -7.00 -13.81
C PRO A 35 -10.91 -8.36 -13.43
N GLU A 36 -10.44 -9.12 -14.42
CA GLU A 36 -9.79 -10.41 -14.25
C GLU A 36 -8.41 -10.27 -13.60
N GLY A 37 -7.59 -9.32 -14.07
CA GLY A 37 -6.28 -9.02 -13.48
C GLY A 37 -6.39 -8.54 -12.04
N ILE A 38 -7.36 -7.66 -11.76
CA ILE A 38 -7.66 -7.19 -10.40
C ILE A 38 -8.02 -8.37 -9.50
N ARG A 39 -8.92 -9.25 -9.95
CA ARG A 39 -9.35 -10.43 -9.19
C ARG A 39 -8.19 -11.38 -8.93
N SER A 40 -7.40 -11.70 -9.96
CA SER A 40 -6.21 -12.56 -9.86
C SER A 40 -5.21 -11.99 -8.86
N GLY A 41 -4.87 -10.70 -8.98
CA GLY A 41 -3.94 -10.02 -8.09
C GLY A 41 -4.41 -10.03 -6.63
N ILE A 42 -5.69 -9.78 -6.37
CA ILE A 42 -6.23 -9.84 -4.99
C ILE A 42 -6.18 -11.27 -4.44
N GLN A 43 -6.51 -12.28 -5.26
CA GLN A 43 -6.42 -13.68 -4.84
C GLN A 43 -4.98 -14.07 -4.49
N ALA A 44 -4.01 -13.65 -5.31
CA ALA A 44 -2.59 -13.87 -5.04
C ALA A 44 -2.12 -13.17 -3.76
N LEU A 45 -2.57 -11.93 -3.49
CA LEU A 45 -2.29 -11.26 -2.21
C LEU A 45 -2.90 -12.00 -1.01
N GLY A 46 -4.10 -12.58 -1.18
CA GLY A 46 -4.71 -13.42 -0.15
C GLY A 46 -3.92 -14.71 0.12
N LEU A 47 -3.37 -15.34 -0.93
CA LEU A 47 -2.48 -16.48 -0.81
C LEU A 47 -1.17 -16.11 -0.11
N ALA A 48 -0.56 -14.99 -0.50
CA ALA A 48 0.65 -14.46 0.14
C ALA A 48 0.43 -14.22 1.65
N TYR A 49 -0.72 -13.66 2.01
CA TYR A 49 -1.10 -13.43 3.42
C TYR A 49 -1.30 -14.74 4.20
N HIS A 50 -1.82 -15.78 3.56
CA HIS A 50 -1.95 -17.09 4.19
C HIS A 50 -0.57 -17.72 4.49
N HIS A 51 0.44 -17.45 3.66
CA HIS A 51 1.80 -17.93 3.87
C HIS A 51 2.58 -17.11 4.90
N GLU A 52 2.54 -15.78 4.79
CA GLU A 52 3.23 -14.85 5.70
C GLU A 52 2.28 -13.72 6.13
N PRO A 53 1.47 -13.93 7.19
CA PRO A 53 0.49 -12.94 7.64
C PRO A 53 1.12 -11.69 8.26
N GLU A 54 2.39 -11.78 8.66
CA GLU A 54 3.18 -10.70 9.28
C GLU A 54 4.07 -9.96 8.26
N ASN A 55 3.97 -10.28 6.96
CA ASN A 55 4.79 -9.62 5.95
C ASN A 55 4.28 -8.18 5.67
N PRO A 56 5.09 -7.13 5.93
CA PRO A 56 4.67 -5.73 5.77
C PRO A 56 4.25 -5.36 4.35
N MET A 57 4.88 -5.97 3.33
CA MET A 57 4.57 -5.71 1.92
C MET A 57 3.17 -6.23 1.57
N VAL A 58 2.85 -7.45 2.01
CA VAL A 58 1.53 -8.05 1.83
C VAL A 58 0.46 -7.21 2.53
N LEU A 59 0.73 -6.81 3.78
CA LEU A 59 -0.17 -6.00 4.58
C LEU A 59 -0.44 -4.62 3.96
N ASN A 60 0.60 -3.94 3.44
CA ASN A 60 0.44 -2.65 2.75
C ASN A 60 -0.38 -2.79 1.46
N HIS A 61 -0.14 -3.81 0.64
CA HIS A 61 -0.95 -4.05 -0.56
C HIS A 61 -2.42 -4.37 -0.23
N LEU A 62 -2.66 -5.17 0.81
CA LEU A 62 -4.02 -5.44 1.29
C LEU A 62 -4.69 -4.18 1.86
N ALA A 63 -3.96 -3.34 2.60
CA ALA A 63 -4.46 -2.06 3.08
C ALA A 63 -4.92 -1.18 1.89
N ASN A 64 -4.11 -1.10 0.83
CA ASN A 64 -4.51 -0.38 -0.38
C ASN A 64 -5.80 -0.94 -1.00
N HIS A 65 -5.94 -2.27 -1.07
CA HIS A 65 -7.16 -2.91 -1.57
C HIS A 65 -8.39 -2.54 -0.73
N PHE A 66 -8.31 -2.67 0.59
CA PHE A 66 -9.43 -2.34 1.48
C PHE A 66 -9.80 -0.85 1.44
N PHE A 67 -8.82 0.04 1.19
CA PHE A 67 -9.09 1.46 1.04
C PHE A 67 -10.03 1.73 -0.14
N TYR A 68 -9.75 1.12 -1.31
CA TYR A 68 -10.61 1.25 -2.48
C TYR A 68 -11.98 0.63 -2.26
N LYS A 69 -12.04 -0.45 -1.47
CA LYS A 69 -13.29 -1.08 -1.03
C LYS A 69 -14.06 -0.27 0.01
N GLN A 70 -13.60 0.92 0.35
CA GLN A 70 -14.18 1.84 1.35
C GLN A 70 -14.12 1.34 2.80
N ASP A 71 -13.37 0.28 3.08
CA ASP A 71 -13.17 -0.26 4.43
C ASP A 71 -11.97 0.43 5.11
N VAL A 72 -12.24 1.61 5.66
CA VAL A 72 -11.22 2.50 6.21
C VAL A 72 -10.60 1.93 7.49
N ASP A 73 -11.39 1.26 8.33
CA ASP A 73 -10.89 0.74 9.60
C ASP A 73 -9.96 -0.46 9.36
N LYS A 74 -10.33 -1.35 8.43
CA LYS A 74 -9.43 -2.46 8.05
C LYS A 74 -8.17 -1.97 7.35
N THR A 75 -8.28 -0.93 6.52
CA THR A 75 -7.10 -0.27 5.92
C THR A 75 -6.15 0.22 7.00
N PHE A 76 -6.68 0.94 7.99
CA PHE A 76 -5.88 1.51 9.07
C PHE A 76 -5.19 0.42 9.89
N ASN A 77 -5.92 -0.60 10.31
CA ASN A 77 -5.37 -1.70 11.12
C ASN A 77 -4.25 -2.45 10.38
N LEU A 78 -4.45 -2.79 9.10
CA LEU A 78 -3.43 -3.46 8.31
C LEU A 78 -2.18 -2.59 8.12
N ALA A 79 -2.37 -1.31 7.81
CA ALA A 79 -1.27 -0.36 7.65
C ALA A 79 -0.51 -0.14 8.97
N GLN A 80 -1.20 -0.08 10.11
CA GLN A 80 -0.57 0.06 11.43
C GLN A 80 0.31 -1.15 11.76
N VAL A 81 -0.20 -2.37 11.54
CA VAL A 81 0.58 -3.60 11.75
C VAL A 81 1.76 -3.66 10.79
N ALA A 82 1.56 -3.34 9.50
CA ALA A 82 2.64 -3.26 8.52
C ALA A 82 3.74 -2.28 8.95
N HIS A 83 3.36 -1.12 9.48
CA HIS A 83 4.30 -0.11 9.97
C HIS A 83 5.18 -0.63 11.10
N GLN A 84 4.58 -1.35 12.07
CA GLN A 84 5.29 -1.91 13.22
C GLN A 84 6.26 -3.02 12.83
N LEU A 85 5.88 -3.83 11.83
CA LEU A 85 6.68 -4.98 11.37
C LEU A 85 7.70 -4.61 10.29
N ALA A 86 7.59 -3.43 9.67
CA ALA A 86 8.48 -2.98 8.61
C ALA A 86 9.92 -2.76 9.09
N ASP A 87 10.86 -3.35 8.34
CA ASP A 87 12.31 -3.27 8.54
C ASP A 87 12.99 -2.17 7.71
N ASN A 88 12.27 -1.59 6.74
CA ASN A 88 12.79 -0.58 5.84
C ASN A 88 11.87 0.65 5.74
N ASP A 89 12.48 1.79 5.40
CA ASP A 89 11.80 3.08 5.38
C ASP A 89 10.72 3.19 4.30
N LEU A 90 10.86 2.45 3.19
CA LEU A 90 9.87 2.46 2.11
C LEU A 90 8.55 1.82 2.56
N MET A 91 8.62 0.63 3.18
CA MET A 91 7.44 -0.03 3.72
C MET A 91 6.79 0.80 4.82
N ARG A 92 7.59 1.40 5.72
CA ARG A 92 7.06 2.32 6.75
C ARG A 92 6.37 3.54 6.14
N ALA A 93 6.95 4.15 5.10
CA ALA A 93 6.38 5.30 4.42
C ALA A 93 5.07 4.95 3.70
N GLU A 94 4.98 3.79 3.06
CA GLU A 94 3.74 3.28 2.45
C GLU A 94 2.64 3.06 3.50
N SER A 95 2.99 2.44 4.63
CA SER A 95 2.06 2.27 5.74
C SER A 95 1.54 3.60 6.28
N MET A 96 2.43 4.57 6.51
CA MET A 96 2.06 5.92 6.94
C MET A 96 1.17 6.62 5.92
N TYR A 97 1.44 6.46 4.63
CA TYR A 97 0.59 6.98 3.58
C TYR A 97 -0.83 6.39 3.60
N HIS A 98 -0.97 5.08 3.84
CA HIS A 98 -2.30 4.46 4.00
C HIS A 98 -3.04 4.98 5.23
N MET A 99 -2.35 5.12 6.38
CA MET A 99 -2.93 5.73 7.59
C MET A 99 -3.37 7.17 7.35
N ALA A 100 -2.55 7.98 6.65
CA ALA A 100 -2.87 9.35 6.29
C ALA A 100 -4.15 9.44 5.44
N ARG A 101 -4.29 8.58 4.42
CA ARG A 101 -5.51 8.51 3.60
C ARG A 101 -6.76 8.16 4.40
N CYS A 102 -6.61 7.32 5.44
CA CYS A 102 -7.72 6.98 6.32
C CYS A 102 -8.22 8.21 7.08
N TYR A 103 -7.31 8.98 7.68
CA TYR A 103 -7.66 10.23 8.36
C TYR A 103 -8.19 11.29 7.40
N HIS A 104 -7.57 11.42 6.22
CA HIS A 104 -8.05 12.34 5.18
C HIS A 104 -9.51 12.07 4.82
N LYS A 105 -9.88 10.80 4.64
CA LYS A 105 -11.24 10.39 4.33
C LYS A 105 -12.22 10.58 5.49
N LYS A 106 -11.73 10.54 6.72
CA LYS A 106 -12.48 10.87 7.95
C LYS A 106 -12.57 12.39 8.21
N LEU A 107 -12.04 13.23 7.31
CA LEU A 107 -11.96 14.69 7.43
C LEU A 107 -11.11 15.18 8.61
N ASP A 108 -10.29 14.29 9.18
CA ASP A 108 -9.32 14.62 10.21
C ASP A 108 -8.00 15.03 9.56
N TYR A 109 -7.98 16.25 9.04
CA TYR A 109 -6.85 16.76 8.27
C TYR A 109 -5.60 16.98 9.10
N GLN A 110 -5.74 17.20 10.42
CA GLN A 110 -4.60 17.37 11.33
C GLN A 110 -3.79 16.08 11.42
N HIS A 111 -4.43 14.95 11.71
CA HIS A 111 -3.73 13.66 11.75
C HIS A 111 -3.27 13.24 10.34
N ALA A 112 -4.09 13.48 9.30
CA ALA A 112 -3.70 13.19 7.93
C ALA A 112 -2.40 13.91 7.54
N PHE A 113 -2.26 15.20 7.89
CA PHE A 113 -1.07 15.99 7.64
C PHE A 113 0.17 15.37 8.31
N GLN A 114 0.06 15.02 9.60
CA GLN A 114 1.16 14.43 10.36
C GLN A 114 1.67 13.15 9.68
N PHE A 115 0.77 12.23 9.32
CA PHE A 115 1.16 10.97 8.68
C PHE A 115 1.71 11.16 7.27
N TYR A 116 1.13 12.06 6.45
CA TYR A 116 1.71 12.35 5.13
C TYR A 116 3.10 12.97 5.25
N TYR A 117 3.30 13.89 6.19
CA TYR A 117 4.58 14.53 6.42
C TYR A 117 5.64 13.50 6.84
N GLN A 118 5.31 12.63 7.79
CA GLN A 118 6.21 11.55 8.21
C GLN A 118 6.58 10.62 7.03
N ALA A 119 5.60 10.25 6.19
CA ALA A 119 5.86 9.45 4.99
C ALA A 119 6.87 10.14 4.03
N THR A 120 6.78 11.46 3.84
CA THR A 120 7.76 12.22 3.03
C THR A 120 9.14 12.28 3.67
N THR A 121 9.23 12.32 5.00
CA THR A 121 10.53 12.37 5.69
C THR A 121 11.27 11.04 5.62
N LEU A 122 10.54 9.92 5.66
CA LEU A 122 11.12 8.58 5.54
C LEU A 122 11.60 8.27 4.13
N CYS A 123 10.84 8.66 3.11
CA CYS A 123 11.15 8.33 1.71
C CYS A 123 11.13 9.56 0.80
N HIS A 124 12.12 10.42 1.01
CA HIS A 124 12.28 11.64 0.23
C HIS A 124 12.48 11.33 -1.28
N LEU A 125 11.68 11.97 -2.14
CA LEU A 125 11.70 11.90 -3.61
C LEU A 125 11.43 10.55 -4.28
N LYS A 126 11.56 9.42 -3.57
CA LYS A 126 11.25 8.08 -4.13
C LYS A 126 9.75 7.75 -4.08
N PHE A 127 9.03 8.36 -3.15
CA PHE A 127 7.61 8.12 -2.96
C PHE A 127 6.83 9.44 -3.04
N VAL A 128 6.23 9.71 -4.21
CA VAL A 128 5.64 11.03 -4.52
C VAL A 128 4.21 11.17 -4.00
N LEU A 129 3.49 10.07 -3.79
CA LEU A 129 2.06 10.11 -3.40
C LEU A 129 1.77 10.88 -2.10
N PRO A 130 2.59 10.80 -1.04
CA PRO A 130 2.36 11.59 0.17
C PRO A 130 2.45 13.11 -0.05
N TYR A 131 3.33 13.57 -0.95
CA TYR A 131 3.45 15.00 -1.28
C TYR A 131 2.16 15.53 -1.91
N TYR A 132 1.52 14.73 -2.77
CA TYR A 132 0.21 15.08 -3.33
C TYR A 132 -0.85 15.21 -2.21
N GLY A 133 -0.85 14.28 -1.25
CA GLY A 133 -1.72 14.34 -0.07
C GLY A 133 -1.53 15.61 0.75
N LEU A 134 -0.27 16.00 1.02
CA LEU A 134 0.05 17.27 1.70
C LEU A 134 -0.45 18.49 0.92
N GLY A 135 -0.23 18.50 -0.40
CA GLY A 135 -0.68 19.60 -1.26
C GLY A 135 -2.18 19.81 -1.20
N LEU A 136 -2.96 18.72 -1.20
CA LEU A 136 -4.42 18.78 -1.06
C LEU A 136 -4.85 19.33 0.31
N ILE A 137 -4.22 18.89 1.40
CA ILE A 137 -4.55 19.38 2.75
C ILE A 137 -4.30 20.88 2.86
N ILE A 138 -3.12 21.35 2.41
CA ILE A 138 -2.77 22.78 2.46
C ILE A 138 -3.74 23.62 1.62
N TYR A 139 -4.18 23.08 0.48
CA TYR A 139 -5.19 23.75 -0.36
C TYR A 139 -6.53 23.88 0.38
N ILE A 140 -7.02 22.81 1.01
CA ILE A 140 -8.29 22.80 1.77
C ILE A 140 -8.23 23.78 2.95
N GLU A 141 -7.11 23.82 3.68
CA GLU A 141 -6.94 24.75 4.80
C GLU A 141 -6.98 26.22 4.36
N LYS A 142 -6.44 26.53 3.18
CA LYS A 142 -6.47 27.89 2.63
C LYS A 142 -7.87 28.30 2.18
N THR A 143 -8.64 27.39 1.60
CA THR A 143 -10.00 27.71 1.13
C THR A 143 -11.03 27.79 2.24
N THR A 144 -10.84 27.07 3.35
CA THR A 144 -11.77 27.07 4.50
C THR A 144 -11.61 28.31 5.40
N LYS A 145 -10.46 29.01 5.30
CA LYS A 145 -10.17 30.24 6.06
C LYS A 145 -10.54 31.53 5.31
N MET A 146 -11.12 31.45 4.11
CA MET A 146 -11.68 32.57 3.34
C MET A 146 -13.20 32.57 3.46
#